data_AF-A0A3C0IU52-F1
#
_entry.id   AF-A0A3C0IU52-F1
#
_cell.length_a   1.000
_cell.length_b   1.000
_cell.length_c   1.000
_cell.angle_alpha   90.00
_cell.angle_beta   90.00
_cell.angle_gamma   90.00
#
_symmetry.space_group_name_H-M   'P 1'
#
loop_
_entity.id
_entity.type
_entity.pdbx_description
1 polymer ?
#
loop_
_entity_poly.entity_id
_entity_poly.type
_entity_poly.pdbx_seq_one_letter_code
_entity_poly.pdbx_strand_id
1 'polypeptide(L)'
;MKEHNDILFTQLPGVERFGSITNKTKGDKVIWGLVLLLALIGIMVVYSASGTLAYQKFKGDTESFLFKQVAFTIIGLGVVYFLHRVNYTIYSRVAQILFYVSIPLLLYTLVFGAKINDGSRWIKLPIINLTIQTSDFAKLALFMYVSRQLSKKQVDINNFKKGFLPIIIPVATTAILIA
;
A
#
# COMPACT_ATOMS: atom_id res chain seq x y z
N MET A 1 -47.93 -29.63 -21.93
CA MET A 1 -46.82 -29.74 -20.95
C MET A 1 -46.84 -28.48 -20.11
N LYS A 2 -46.76 -28.59 -18.77
CA LYS A 2 -46.82 -27.47 -17.82
C LYS A 2 -45.65 -26.50 -18.04
N GLU A 3 -45.92 -25.23 -18.26
CA GLU A 3 -44.92 -24.16 -18.11
C GLU A 3 -44.50 -24.10 -16.63
N HIS A 4 -43.21 -24.32 -16.40
CA HIS A 4 -42.58 -24.09 -15.11
C HIS A 4 -42.23 -22.60 -15.05
N ASN A 5 -42.98 -21.85 -14.24
CA ASN A 5 -42.67 -20.45 -13.93
C ASN A 5 -41.37 -20.41 -13.13
N ASP A 6 -40.24 -20.25 -13.83
CA ASP A 6 -39.00 -19.82 -13.20
C ASP A 6 -39.20 -18.36 -12.75
N ILE A 7 -39.51 -18.22 -11.47
CA ILE A 7 -39.56 -16.97 -10.74
C ILE A 7 -38.17 -16.33 -10.85
N LEU A 8 -38.03 -15.44 -11.83
CA LEU A 8 -36.85 -14.64 -12.06
C LEU A 8 -36.61 -13.78 -10.80
N PHE A 9 -35.61 -14.14 -10.01
CA PHE A 9 -35.20 -13.47 -8.75
C PHE A 9 -35.01 -11.94 -8.90
N THR A 10 -34.91 -11.45 -10.12
CA THR A 10 -34.83 -10.04 -10.52
C THR A 10 -36.12 -9.25 -10.26
N GLN A 11 -37.28 -9.89 -10.04
CA GLN A 11 -38.57 -9.19 -9.84
C GLN A 11 -38.90 -8.87 -8.37
N LEU A 12 -38.01 -9.17 -7.42
CA LEU A 12 -38.28 -8.92 -6.01
C LEU A 12 -38.18 -7.41 -5.68
N PRO A 13 -39.29 -6.77 -5.26
CA PRO A 13 -39.29 -5.36 -4.86
C PRO A 13 -38.44 -5.18 -3.59
N GLY A 14 -37.29 -4.54 -3.75
CA GLY A 14 -36.30 -4.36 -2.68
C GLY A 14 -34.85 -4.47 -3.16
N VAL A 15 -34.60 -5.18 -4.26
CA VAL A 15 -33.25 -5.36 -4.83
C VAL A 15 -32.77 -4.12 -5.59
N GLU A 16 -33.69 -3.33 -6.18
CA GLU A 16 -33.33 -2.11 -6.93
C GLU A 16 -32.65 -1.04 -6.07
N ARG A 17 -32.95 -1.00 -4.76
CA ARG A 17 -32.43 0.02 -3.85
C ARG A 17 -30.96 -0.22 -3.47
N PHE A 18 -30.47 -1.46 -3.57
CA PHE A 18 -29.06 -1.78 -3.35
C PHE A 18 -28.18 -1.45 -4.57
N GLY A 19 -28.73 -1.49 -5.79
CA GLY A 19 -28.02 -1.14 -7.02
C GLY A 19 -27.80 0.36 -7.24
N SER A 20 -28.55 1.23 -6.55
CA SER A 20 -28.43 2.69 -6.74
C SER A 20 -27.33 3.33 -5.88
N ILE A 21 -27.04 2.74 -4.71
CA ILE A 21 -25.98 3.23 -3.81
C ILE A 21 -24.59 2.86 -4.36
N THR A 22 -24.47 1.89 -5.28
CA THR A 22 -23.20 1.46 -5.89
C THR A 22 -22.75 2.36 -7.05
N ASN A 23 -23.66 3.09 -7.68
CA ASN A 23 -23.38 3.83 -8.91
C ASN A 23 -22.83 5.26 -8.74
N LYS A 24 -22.72 5.78 -7.51
CA LYS A 24 -22.19 7.13 -7.24
C LYS A 24 -20.90 7.20 -6.43
N THR A 25 -20.41 6.08 -5.90
CA THR A 25 -19.05 5.99 -5.35
C THR A 25 -18.15 5.38 -6.42
N LYS A 26 -17.36 6.20 -7.12
CA LYS A 26 -16.31 5.77 -8.08
C LYS A 26 -15.17 4.94 -7.44
N GLY A 27 -15.31 4.56 -6.18
CA GLY A 27 -14.43 3.61 -5.49
C GLY A 27 -15.13 2.26 -5.42
N ASP A 28 -14.47 1.22 -5.92
CA ASP A 28 -14.98 -0.14 -5.85
C ASP A 28 -15.23 -0.52 -4.39
N LYS A 29 -16.51 -0.73 -4.03
CA LYS A 29 -16.93 -1.08 -2.67
C LYS A 29 -16.32 -2.41 -2.22
N VAL A 30 -16.03 -3.30 -3.17
CA VAL A 30 -15.38 -4.58 -2.90
C VAL A 30 -13.96 -4.35 -2.41
N ILE A 31 -13.22 -3.43 -3.03
CA ILE A 31 -11.85 -3.07 -2.61
C ILE A 31 -11.88 -2.46 -1.20
N TRP A 32 -12.81 -1.55 -0.92
CA TRP A 32 -12.95 -0.99 0.43
C TRP A 32 -13.30 -2.05 1.48
N GLY A 33 -14.19 -2.98 1.16
CA GLY A 33 -14.49 -4.13 2.02
C GLY A 33 -13.25 -4.97 2.30
N LEU A 34 -12.46 -5.28 1.27
CA LEU A 34 -11.22 -6.05 1.40
C LEU A 34 -10.16 -5.33 2.25
N VAL A 35 -9.97 -4.03 2.04
CA VAL A 35 -9.01 -3.22 2.80
C VAL A 35 -9.37 -3.20 4.29
N LEU A 36 -10.66 -2.99 4.62
CA LEU A 36 -11.12 -3.01 6.01
C LEU A 36 -10.98 -4.40 6.64
N LEU A 37 -11.34 -5.46 5.90
CA LEU A 37 -11.18 -6.84 6.37
C LEU A 37 -9.71 -7.17 6.68
N LEU A 38 -8.80 -6.86 5.76
CA LEU A 38 -7.37 -7.10 5.94
C LEU A 38 -6.79 -6.26 7.08
N ALA A 39 -7.25 -5.01 7.25
CA ALA A 39 -6.86 -4.17 8.37
C ALA A 39 -7.28 -4.76 9.72
N LEU A 40 -8.52 -5.28 9.82
CA LEU A 40 -9.02 -5.94 11.04
C LEU A 40 -8.22 -7.21 11.34
N ILE A 41 -7.98 -8.07 10.34
CA ILE A 41 -7.14 -9.26 10.50
C ILE A 41 -5.73 -8.86 10.97
N GLY A 42 -5.15 -7.80 10.38
CA GLY A 42 -3.85 -7.27 10.79
C GLY A 42 -3.80 -6.85 12.25
N ILE A 43 -4.82 -6.12 12.74
CA ILE A 43 -4.94 -5.74 14.16
C ILE A 43 -5.03 -7.00 15.04
N MET A 44 -5.83 -8.01 14.65
CA MET A 44 -5.96 -9.26 15.41
C MET A 44 -4.63 -10.03 15.48
N VAL A 45 -3.89 -10.10 14.38
CA VAL A 45 -2.58 -10.77 14.33
C VAL A 45 -1.57 -10.05 15.22
N VAL A 46 -1.53 -8.71 15.17
CA VAL A 46 -0.64 -7.92 16.04
C VAL A 46 -1.02 -8.08 17.51
N TYR A 47 -2.31 -8.10 17.85
CA TYR A 47 -2.76 -8.35 19.22
C TYR A 47 -2.29 -9.73 19.71
N SER A 48 -2.47 -10.77 18.90
CA SER A 48 -2.05 -12.14 19.22
C SER A 48 -0.53 -12.24 19.42
N ALA A 49 0.27 -11.65 18.52
CA ALA A 49 1.73 -11.67 18.61
C ALA A 49 2.28 -10.79 19.76
N SER A 50 1.61 -9.67 20.05
CA SER A 50 2.04 -8.73 21.10
C SER A 50 1.73 -9.25 22.50
N GLY A 51 0.72 -10.11 22.68
CA GLY A 51 0.44 -10.76 23.96
C GLY A 51 1.64 -11.56 24.48
N THR A 52 2.34 -12.28 23.60
CA THR A 52 3.54 -13.05 23.96
C THR A 52 4.74 -12.14 24.28
N LEU A 53 4.90 -11.02 23.56
CA LEU A 53 5.99 -10.05 23.77
C LEU A 53 5.81 -9.18 25.02
N ALA A 54 4.57 -8.77 25.32
CA ALA A 54 4.23 -7.98 26.51
C ALA A 54 4.36 -8.80 27.80
N TYR A 55 4.06 -10.10 27.74
CA TYR A 55 4.24 -11.03 28.85
C TYR A 55 5.72 -11.23 29.20
N GLN A 56 6.63 -11.21 28.22
CA GLN A 56 8.06 -11.43 28.43
C GLN A 56 8.87 -10.17 28.77
N LYS A 57 8.48 -8.98 28.30
CA LYS A 57 9.33 -7.76 28.42
C LYS A 57 8.70 -6.52 29.07
N PHE A 58 7.38 -6.42 29.19
CA PHE A 58 6.71 -5.17 29.58
C PHE A 58 5.65 -5.31 30.68
N LYS A 59 5.79 -6.31 31.56
CA LYS A 59 4.92 -6.50 32.75
C LYS A 59 3.40 -6.52 32.44
N GLY A 60 2.99 -6.94 31.25
CA GLY A 60 1.57 -7.10 30.90
C GLY A 60 0.91 -5.94 30.16
N ASP A 61 1.61 -4.84 29.84
CA ASP A 61 1.05 -3.69 29.09
C ASP A 61 0.87 -3.99 27.59
N THR A 62 0.01 -4.96 27.27
CA THR A 62 -0.35 -5.37 25.91
C THR A 62 -1.17 -4.29 25.21
N GLU A 63 -1.92 -3.50 26.00
CA GLU A 63 -2.86 -2.48 25.53
C GLU A 63 -2.15 -1.32 24.79
N SER A 64 -0.92 -0.97 25.19
CA SER A 64 -0.16 0.12 24.55
C SER A 64 0.25 -0.20 23.11
N PHE A 65 0.60 -1.47 22.83
CA PHE A 65 0.92 -1.92 21.47
C PHE A 65 -0.32 -1.96 20.58
N LEU A 66 -1.44 -2.44 21.12
CA LEU A 66 -2.72 -2.45 20.42
C LEU A 66 -3.17 -1.02 20.09
N PHE A 67 -3.09 -0.10 21.05
CA PHE A 67 -3.48 1.29 20.83
C PHE A 67 -2.65 1.96 19.73
N LYS A 68 -1.33 1.75 19.74
CA LYS A 68 -0.45 2.23 18.66
C LYS A 68 -0.83 1.63 17.31
N GLN A 69 -1.06 0.32 17.25
CA GLN A 69 -1.45 -0.35 16.01
C GLN A 69 -2.77 0.22 15.45
N VAL A 70 -3.79 0.35 16.30
CA VAL A 70 -5.09 0.92 15.92
C VAL A 70 -4.93 2.36 15.43
N ALA A 71 -4.15 3.20 16.14
CA ALA A 71 -3.88 4.56 15.73
C ALA A 71 -3.20 4.63 14.35
N PHE A 72 -2.16 3.82 14.11
CA PHE A 72 -1.50 3.75 12.80
C PHE A 72 -2.43 3.23 11.70
N THR A 73 -3.30 2.25 11.99
CA THR A 73 -4.30 1.76 11.03
C THR A 73 -5.29 2.85 10.66
N ILE A 74 -5.80 3.61 11.63
CA ILE A 74 -6.73 4.73 11.37
C ILE A 74 -6.06 5.81 10.51
N ILE A 75 -4.82 6.18 10.85
CA ILE A 75 -4.03 7.14 10.06
C ILE A 75 -3.84 6.62 8.63
N GLY A 76 -3.47 5.35 8.47
CA GLY A 76 -3.30 4.69 7.17
C GLY A 76 -4.57 4.69 6.34
N LEU A 77 -5.72 4.36 6.95
CA LEU A 77 -7.03 4.42 6.29
C LEU A 77 -7.39 5.84 5.87
N GLY A 78 -7.08 6.84 6.70
CA GLY A 78 -7.22 8.26 6.35
C GLY A 78 -6.38 8.63 5.12
N VAL A 79 -5.11 8.23 5.10
CA VAL A 79 -4.21 8.45 3.95
C VAL A 79 -4.76 7.81 2.69
N VAL A 80 -5.18 6.54 2.74
CA VAL A 80 -5.83 5.85 1.60
C VAL A 80 -7.08 6.60 1.15
N TYR A 81 -7.88 7.10 2.08
CA TYR A 81 -9.08 7.85 1.75
C TYR A 81 -8.78 9.13 0.96
N PHE A 82 -7.81 9.93 1.41
CA PHE A 82 -7.40 11.14 0.70
C PHE A 82 -6.76 10.82 -0.65
N LEU A 83 -5.88 9.81 -0.71
CA LEU A 83 -5.23 9.40 -1.95
C LEU A 83 -6.23 8.91 -3.00
N HIS A 84 -7.30 8.21 -2.60
CA HIS A 84 -8.32 7.74 -3.56
C HIS A 84 -9.00 8.91 -4.30
N ARG A 85 -9.04 10.10 -3.70
CA ARG A 85 -9.69 11.30 -4.26
C ARG A 85 -8.82 12.00 -5.30
N VAL A 86 -7.51 11.73 -5.29
CA VAL A 86 -6.54 12.38 -6.18
C VAL A 86 -6.63 11.77 -7.58
N ASN A 87 -6.58 12.62 -8.60
CA ASN A 87 -6.63 12.19 -10.00
C ASN A 87 -5.38 11.38 -10.37
N TYR A 88 -5.58 10.26 -11.08
CA TYR A 88 -4.51 9.35 -11.47
C TYR A 88 -3.40 9.98 -12.33
N THR A 89 -3.73 11.04 -13.08
CA THR A 89 -2.76 11.79 -13.89
C THR A 89 -1.67 12.47 -13.05
N ILE A 90 -1.99 12.84 -11.81
CA ILE A 90 -1.03 13.46 -10.88
C ILE A 90 0.00 12.41 -10.44
N TYR A 91 -0.44 11.18 -10.13
CA TYR A 91 0.48 10.10 -9.76
C TYR A 91 1.53 9.84 -10.83
N SER A 92 1.15 9.89 -12.12
CA SER A 92 2.11 9.73 -13.22
C SER A 92 3.20 10.82 -13.25
N ARG A 93 2.92 12.06 -12.85
CA ARG A 93 3.94 13.12 -12.78
C ARG A 93 4.80 12.97 -11.53
N VAL A 94 4.15 12.74 -10.39
CA VAL A 94 4.77 12.60 -9.07
C VAL A 94 5.69 11.38 -9.02
N ALA A 95 5.32 10.27 -9.68
CA ALA A 95 6.10 9.03 -9.75
C ALA A 95 7.56 9.25 -10.18
N GLN A 96 7.81 10.10 -11.18
CA GLN A 96 9.17 10.38 -11.66
C GLN A 96 10.00 11.11 -10.59
N ILE A 97 9.40 12.11 -9.94
CA ILE A 97 10.07 12.89 -8.89
C ILE A 97 10.35 12.00 -7.68
N LEU A 98 9.36 11.23 -7.23
CA LEU A 98 9.51 10.32 -6.09
C LEU A 98 10.61 9.29 -6.32
N PHE A 99 10.71 8.74 -7.54
CA PHE A 99 11.76 7.78 -7.86
C PHE A 99 13.15 8.43 -7.80
N TYR A 100 13.35 9.59 -8.43
CA TYR A 100 14.64 10.27 -8.39
C TYR A 100 15.04 10.76 -7.00
N VAL A 101 14.08 11.10 -6.14
CA VAL A 101 14.33 11.43 -4.73
C VAL A 101 14.62 10.18 -3.91
N SER A 102 14.02 9.03 -4.25
CA SER A 102 14.22 7.78 -3.50
C SER A 102 15.66 7.23 -3.60
N ILE A 103 16.33 7.42 -4.74
CA ILE A 103 17.72 6.97 -4.94
C ILE A 103 18.73 7.65 -4.00
N PRO A 104 18.86 8.99 -3.95
CA PRO A 104 19.76 9.67 -3.02
C PRO A 104 19.34 9.42 -1.57
N LEU A 105 18.05 9.26 -1.28
CA LEU A 105 17.57 8.93 0.05
C LEU A 105 18.04 7.53 0.50
N LEU A 106 18.00 6.54 -0.39
CA LEU A 106 18.53 5.20 -0.15
C LEU A 106 20.05 5.22 0.06
N LEU A 107 20.79 5.95 -0.79
CA LEU A 107 22.23 6.14 -0.63
C LEU A 107 22.57 6.79 0.72
N TYR A 108 21.82 7.82 1.11
CA TYR A 108 21.99 8.47 2.41
C TYR A 108 21.80 7.48 3.55
N THR A 109 20.75 6.66 3.51
CA THR A 109 20.55 5.64 4.55
C THR A 109 21.56 4.51 4.53
N LEU A 110 22.16 4.21 3.39
CA LEU A 110 23.19 3.19 3.32
C LEU A 110 24.45 3.63 4.08
N VAL A 111 24.75 4.93 4.08
CA VAL A 111 25.93 5.51 4.74
C VAL A 111 25.64 5.95 6.18
N PHE A 112 24.48 6.56 6.43
CA PHE A 112 24.13 7.21 7.71
C PHE A 112 22.93 6.57 8.43
N GLY A 113 22.39 5.46 7.93
CA GLY A 113 21.24 4.78 8.52
C GLY A 113 21.53 4.25 9.92
N ALA A 114 20.59 4.48 10.84
CA ALA A 114 20.69 3.91 12.18
C ALA A 114 20.49 2.39 12.09
N LYS A 115 21.48 1.62 12.58
CA LYS A 115 21.34 0.16 12.75
C LYS A 115 20.44 -0.11 13.95
N ILE A 116 19.23 -0.60 13.70
CA ILE A 116 18.34 -1.14 14.74
C ILE A 116 18.25 -2.65 14.48
N ASN A 117 18.68 -3.48 15.44
CA ASN A 117 18.63 -4.95 15.38
C ASN A 117 19.05 -5.52 13.99
N ASP A 118 20.33 -5.33 13.61
CA ASP A 118 20.93 -5.79 12.34
C ASP A 118 20.44 -5.17 11.01
N GLY A 119 19.43 -4.29 11.01
CA GLY A 119 18.95 -3.61 9.79
C GLY A 119 19.44 -2.16 9.66
N SER A 120 20.46 -1.91 8.83
CA SER A 120 21.16 -0.62 8.66
C SER A 120 20.41 0.49 7.91
N ARG A 121 19.06 0.49 7.84
CA ARG A 121 18.33 1.33 6.84
C ARG A 121 17.14 2.10 7.39
N TRP A 122 17.22 2.53 8.65
CA TRP A 122 16.21 3.37 9.29
C TRP A 122 16.66 4.82 9.40
N ILE A 123 15.82 5.75 8.93
CA ILE A 123 15.95 7.16 9.28
C ILE A 123 15.10 7.37 10.53
N LYS A 124 15.75 7.73 11.63
CA LYS A 124 15.07 8.32 12.78
C LYS A 124 14.86 9.79 12.45
N LEU A 125 13.60 10.22 12.28
CA LEU A 125 13.31 11.64 12.19
C LEU A 125 13.40 12.24 13.60
N PRO A 126 14.37 13.14 13.87
CA PRO A 126 14.64 13.63 15.22
C PRO A 126 13.52 14.49 15.80
N ILE A 127 12.61 14.99 14.95
CA ILE A 127 11.52 15.91 15.36
C ILE A 127 10.27 15.16 15.85
N ILE A 128 10.02 13.95 15.36
CA ILE A 128 8.78 13.20 15.58
C ILE A 128 9.00 11.85 16.27
N ASN A 129 10.26 11.50 16.60
CA ASN A 129 10.65 10.17 17.11
C ASN A 129 10.09 8.99 16.28
N LEU A 130 9.69 9.24 15.03
CA LEU A 130 9.21 8.24 14.11
C LEU A 130 10.39 7.70 13.30
N THR A 131 10.47 6.39 13.27
CA THR A 131 11.39 5.63 12.42
C THR A 131 10.69 5.34 11.10
N ILE A 132 11.22 5.89 10.00
CA ILE A 132 10.74 5.58 8.66
C ILE A 132 11.81 4.74 7.95
N GLN A 133 11.36 3.64 7.36
CA GLN A 133 12.20 2.78 6.56
C GLN A 133 12.25 3.31 5.12
N THR A 134 13.44 3.71 4.66
CA THR A 134 13.60 4.29 3.32
C THR A 134 13.34 3.30 2.20
N SER A 135 13.54 2.01 2.44
CA SER A 135 13.23 0.98 1.45
C SER A 135 11.73 0.87 1.16
N ASP A 136 10.84 1.12 2.13
CA ASP A 136 9.40 1.05 1.86
C ASP A 136 8.93 2.25 1.03
N PHE A 137 9.48 3.43 1.29
CA PHE A 137 9.29 4.59 0.43
C PHE A 137 9.80 4.33 -1.00
N ALA A 138 11.00 3.75 -1.14
CA ALA A 138 11.59 3.44 -2.43
C ALA A 138 10.80 2.38 -3.22
N LYS A 139 10.28 1.34 -2.57
CA LYS A 139 9.40 0.34 -3.22
C LYS A 139 8.15 1.01 -3.80
N LEU A 140 7.49 1.89 -3.04
CA LEU A 140 6.31 2.63 -3.53
C LEU A 140 6.67 3.54 -4.71
N ALA A 141 7.76 4.28 -4.61
CA ALA A 141 8.25 5.14 -5.69
C ALA A 141 8.58 4.34 -6.96
N LEU A 142 9.23 3.18 -6.80
CA LEU A 142 9.54 2.25 -7.89
C LEU A 142 8.26 1.74 -8.57
N PHE A 143 7.28 1.24 -7.82
CA PHE A 143 6.04 0.74 -8.40
C PHE A 143 5.33 1.80 -9.23
N MET A 144 5.21 3.02 -8.70
CA MET A 144 4.61 4.14 -9.44
C MET A 144 5.40 4.50 -10.70
N TYR A 145 6.73 4.53 -10.61
CA TYR A 145 7.60 4.85 -11.75
C TYR A 145 7.50 3.79 -12.85
N VAL A 146 7.55 2.51 -12.47
CA VAL A 146 7.41 1.38 -13.39
C VAL A 146 6.04 1.42 -14.06
N SER A 147 4.94 1.55 -13.31
CA SER A 147 3.59 1.67 -13.88
C SER A 147 3.48 2.79 -14.90
N ARG A 148 4.08 3.95 -14.63
CA ARG A 148 4.15 5.06 -15.57
C ARG A 148 4.94 4.71 -16.83
N GLN A 149 6.12 4.11 -16.68
CA GLN A 149 6.96 3.74 -17.83
C GLN A 149 6.27 2.70 -18.72
N LEU A 150 5.59 1.71 -18.12
CA LEU A 150 4.77 0.75 -18.85
C LEU A 150 3.63 1.44 -19.60
N SER A 151 2.90 2.34 -18.94
CA SER A 151 1.78 3.06 -19.56
C SER A 151 2.22 3.94 -20.74
N LYS A 152 3.41 4.56 -20.69
CA LYS A 152 3.95 5.40 -21.78
C LYS A 152 4.59 4.61 -22.92
N LYS A 153 5.20 3.46 -22.63
CA LYS A 153 5.93 2.64 -23.61
C LYS A 153 5.11 1.43 -24.09
N GLN A 154 3.81 1.41 -23.85
CA GLN A 154 2.89 0.33 -24.23
C GLN A 154 2.84 0.06 -25.74
N VAL A 155 3.36 0.96 -26.58
CA VAL A 155 3.41 0.78 -28.05
C VAL A 155 4.69 0.06 -28.52
N ASP A 156 5.76 0.04 -27.72
CA ASP A 156 7.09 -0.52 -28.08
C ASP A 156 7.40 -1.87 -27.42
N ILE A 157 6.42 -2.52 -26.80
CA ILE A 157 6.63 -3.74 -25.97
C ILE A 157 7.19 -4.93 -26.76
N ASN A 158 7.02 -4.94 -28.09
CA ASN A 158 7.54 -6.00 -28.96
C ASN A 158 9.07 -5.94 -29.15
N ASN A 159 9.73 -4.86 -28.73
CA ASN A 159 11.19 -4.73 -28.77
C ASN A 159 11.81 -4.96 -27.40
N PHE A 160 12.38 -6.15 -27.17
CA PHE A 160 13.01 -6.52 -25.89
C PHE A 160 14.02 -5.48 -25.38
N LYS A 161 14.87 -4.93 -26.25
CA LYS A 161 15.88 -3.93 -25.85
C LYS A 161 15.30 -2.53 -25.56
N LYS A 162 14.19 -2.14 -26.20
CA LYS A 162 13.62 -0.78 -26.09
C LYS A 162 12.44 -0.68 -25.12
N GLY A 163 11.72 -1.78 -24.90
CA GLY A 163 10.59 -1.89 -23.99
C GLY A 163 10.98 -2.44 -22.61
N PHE A 164 11.69 -3.58 -22.57
CA PHE A 164 11.95 -4.31 -21.32
C PHE A 164 13.11 -3.74 -20.51
N LEU A 165 14.21 -3.39 -21.19
CA LEU A 165 15.42 -2.84 -20.55
C LEU A 165 15.18 -1.58 -19.68
N PRO A 166 14.44 -0.55 -20.14
CA PRO A 166 14.19 0.65 -19.33
C PRO A 166 13.27 0.42 -18.13
N ILE A 167 12.62 -0.75 -18.02
CA ILE A 167 11.80 -1.15 -16.88
C ILE A 167 12.66 -1.91 -15.86
N ILE A 168 13.48 -2.86 -16.32
CA ILE A 168 14.33 -3.67 -15.45
C ILE A 168 15.44 -2.85 -14.80
N ILE A 169 16.06 -1.90 -15.50
CA ILE A 169 17.18 -1.12 -14.94
C ILE A 169 16.77 -0.44 -13.62
N PRO A 170 15.69 0.37 -13.55
CA PRO A 170 15.21 0.95 -12.29
C PRO A 170 14.97 -0.08 -11.18
N VAL A 171 14.35 -1.21 -11.53
CA VAL A 171 14.04 -2.28 -10.56
C VAL A 171 15.33 -2.87 -9.99
N ALA A 172 16.27 -3.25 -10.86
CA ALA A 172 17.55 -3.80 -10.45
C ALA A 172 18.35 -2.81 -9.60
N THR A 173 18.41 -1.53 -9.99
CA THR A 173 19.10 -0.48 -9.22
C THR A 173 18.50 -0.37 -7.81
N THR A 174 17.18 -0.28 -7.69
CA THR A 174 16.54 -0.20 -6.36
C THR A 174 16.70 -1.47 -5.54
N ALA A 175 16.65 -2.66 -6.17
CA ALA A 175 16.84 -3.92 -5.48
C ALA A 175 18.25 -4.05 -4.90
N ILE A 176 19.28 -3.69 -5.68
CA ILE A 176 20.68 -3.67 -5.23
C ILE A 176 20.90 -2.69 -4.07
N LEU A 177 20.22 -1.54 -4.09
CA LEU A 177 20.36 -0.52 -3.05
C LEU A 177 19.64 -0.89 -1.74
N ILE A 178 18.60 -1.73 -1.84
CA ILE A 178 17.82 -2.21 -0.69
C ILE A 178 18.45 -3.46 -0.07
N ALA A 179 19.07 -4.34 -0.87
CA ALA A 179 19.79 -5.53 -0.41
C ALA A 179 21.00 -5.14 0.44
#